data_AF-A0A2P2IZJ6-F1
#
_entry.id   AF-A0A2P2IZJ6-F1
#
_cell.length_a   1.000
_cell.length_b   1.000
_cell.length_c   1.000
_cell.angle_alpha   90.00
_cell.angle_beta   90.00
_cell.angle_gamma   90.00
#
_symmetry.space_group_name_H-M   'P 1'
#
loop_
_entity.id
_entity.type
_entity.pdbx_description
1 polymer ?
#
loop_
_entity_poly.entity_id
_entity_poly.type
_entity_poly.pdbx_seq_one_letter_code
_entity_poly.pdbx_strand_id
1 'polypeptide(L)'
;MSVHSSIVGEIQNRSTHLLAIKADIETKGDFINGLIEKVLTTSFMDIEDVLTFADWLDGELSSLADESAVLKHFKWPERKADVIREAAVEYRSLKLLENEISSYKDDYSIPCGSALKKMAVLLNKSEGGIQRLDKLRNAVMRCYQDWKIPTDWMLDSGIVSKVRISLFIQGVQ
;
A
#
# COMPACT_ATOMS: atom_id res chain seq x y z
N MET A 1 -3.22 42.17 17.69
CA MET A 1 -2.24 41.24 17.10
C MET A 1 -2.98 39.92 16.86
N SER A 2 -3.04 39.29 15.70
CA SER A 2 -2.42 39.56 14.40
C SER A 2 -3.04 38.63 13.34
N VAL A 3 -4.15 39.03 12.71
CA VAL A 3 -4.66 38.32 11.51
C VAL A 3 -3.73 38.60 10.33
N HIS A 4 -3.12 39.78 10.31
CA HIS A 4 -2.22 40.22 9.24
C HIS A 4 -0.87 39.47 9.24
N SER A 5 -0.31 39.07 10.39
CA SER A 5 0.89 38.21 10.39
C SER A 5 0.58 36.76 10.07
N SER A 6 -0.65 36.28 10.31
CA SER A 6 -1.10 34.96 9.86
C SER A 6 -1.17 34.92 8.34
N ILE A 7 -1.82 35.91 7.72
CA ILE A 7 -1.95 35.99 6.25
C ILE A 7 -0.59 36.15 5.57
N VAL A 8 0.28 37.04 6.06
CA VAL A 8 1.62 37.22 5.49
C VAL A 8 2.49 35.97 5.65
N GLY A 9 2.39 35.27 6.79
CA GLY A 9 3.09 34.01 7.02
C GLY A 9 2.61 32.89 6.08
N GLU A 10 1.30 32.76 5.88
CA GLU A 10 0.73 31.81 4.93
C GLU A 10 1.14 32.10 3.48
N ILE A 11 1.16 33.37 3.06
CA ILE A 11 1.62 33.79 1.72
C ILE A 11 3.10 33.46 1.53
N GLN A 12 3.94 33.77 2.52
CA GLN A 12 5.37 33.49 2.45
C GLN A 12 5.64 31.99 2.41
N ASN A 13 4.89 31.19 3.18
CA ASN A 13 5.01 29.73 3.16
C ASN A 13 4.60 29.15 1.80
N ARG A 14 3.48 29.60 1.23
CA ARG A 14 3.03 29.20 -0.11
C ARG A 14 4.05 29.59 -1.19
N SER A 15 4.62 30.79 -1.10
CA SER A 15 5.67 31.25 -2.02
C SER A 15 6.92 30.37 -1.94
N THR A 16 7.37 30.06 -0.71
CA THR A 16 8.54 29.20 -0.47
C THR A 16 8.31 27.78 -1.01
N HIS A 17 7.12 27.23 -0.78
CA HIS A 17 6.75 25.92 -1.29
C HIS A 17 6.74 25.87 -2.83
N LEU A 18 6.12 26.85 -3.50
CA LEU A 18 6.13 26.93 -4.97
C LEU A 18 7.54 27.08 -5.56
N LEU A 19 8.43 27.81 -4.87
CA LEU A 19 9.84 27.92 -5.27
C LEU A 19 10.57 26.58 -5.14
N ALA A 20 10.29 25.80 -4.09
CA ALA A 20 10.88 24.48 -3.92
C ALA A 20 10.42 23.49 -5.02
N ILE A 21 9.13 23.51 -5.38
CA ILE A 21 8.61 22.71 -6.50
C ILE A 21 9.33 23.09 -7.80
N LYS A 22 9.46 24.39 -8.07
CA LYS A 22 10.16 24.87 -9.28
C LYS A 22 11.64 24.45 -9.27
N ALA A 23 12.32 24.55 -8.13
CA ALA A 23 13.69 24.11 -7.99
C ALA A 23 13.84 22.61 -8.26
N ASP A 24 12.92 21.78 -7.76
CA ASP A 24 12.92 20.33 -8.03
C ASP A 24 12.72 20.03 -9.52
N ILE A 25 11.79 20.71 -10.18
CA ILE A 25 11.57 20.56 -11.63
C ILE A 25 12.84 20.91 -12.43
N GLU A 26 13.55 21.97 -12.03
CA GLU A 26 14.74 22.45 -12.72
C GLU A 26 16.00 21.62 -12.43
N THR A 27 16.12 21.06 -11.23
CA THR A 27 17.38 20.44 -10.76
C THR A 27 17.36 18.93 -10.65
N LYS A 28 16.18 18.31 -10.49
CA LYS A 28 16.05 16.84 -10.29
C LYS A 28 15.64 16.09 -11.55
N GLY A 29 15.80 16.67 -12.74
CA GLY A 29 15.38 16.05 -13.99
C GLY A 29 16.02 14.68 -14.25
N ASP A 30 17.35 14.57 -14.13
CA ASP A 30 18.06 13.31 -14.34
C ASP A 30 17.67 12.24 -13.30
N PHE A 31 17.48 12.67 -12.06
CA PHE A 31 17.00 11.81 -10.97
C PHE A 31 15.62 11.22 -11.32
N ILE A 32 14.65 12.07 -11.67
CA ILE A 32 13.29 11.63 -12.02
C ILE A 32 13.29 10.76 -13.28
N ASN A 33 14.09 11.09 -14.29
CA ASN A 33 14.23 10.26 -15.49
C ASN A 33 14.79 8.86 -15.16
N GLY A 34 15.72 8.76 -14.21
CA GLY A 34 16.21 7.47 -13.70
C GLY A 34 15.13 6.68 -12.96
N LEU A 35 14.26 7.35 -12.19
CA LEU A 35 13.10 6.70 -11.57
C LEU A 35 12.11 6.18 -12.62
N ILE A 36 11.82 6.98 -13.65
CA ILE A 36 10.94 6.61 -14.77
C ILE A 36 11.46 5.34 -15.46
N GLU A 37 12.75 5.30 -15.79
CA GLU A 37 13.36 4.13 -16.41
C GLU A 37 13.22 2.89 -15.53
N LYS A 38 13.52 3.00 -14.23
CA LYS A 38 13.37 1.89 -13.27
C LYS A 38 11.93 1.40 -13.18
N VAL A 39 10.96 2.30 -13.06
CA VAL A 39 9.53 1.92 -13.01
C VAL A 39 9.14 1.19 -14.30
N LEU A 40 9.56 1.66 -15.47
CA LEU A 40 9.21 1.02 -16.74
C LEU A 40 9.86 -0.35 -16.93
N THR A 41 11.13 -0.50 -16.53
CA THR A 41 11.95 -1.69 -16.81
C THR A 41 11.88 -2.77 -15.73
N THR A 42 11.45 -2.43 -14.52
CA THR A 42 11.37 -3.41 -13.42
C THR A 42 10.42 -4.57 -13.76
N SER A 43 10.81 -5.75 -13.28
CA SER A 43 10.06 -7.00 -13.31
C SER A 43 10.20 -7.64 -11.94
N PHE A 44 9.11 -8.23 -11.45
CA PHE A 44 9.03 -8.78 -10.11
C PHE A 44 8.90 -10.30 -10.19
N MET A 45 9.58 -11.03 -9.31
CA MET A 45 9.44 -12.49 -9.20
C MET A 45 8.25 -12.83 -8.31
N ASP A 46 8.09 -12.10 -7.21
CA ASP A 46 6.98 -12.28 -6.28
C ASP A 46 6.51 -10.94 -5.69
N ILE A 47 5.51 -11.01 -4.81
CA ILE A 47 4.92 -9.83 -4.18
C ILE A 47 5.88 -9.13 -3.20
N GLU A 48 6.87 -9.83 -2.63
CA GLU A 48 7.83 -9.23 -1.70
C GLU A 48 8.81 -8.31 -2.46
N ASP A 49 9.16 -8.65 -3.71
CA ASP A 49 9.89 -7.74 -4.60
C ASP A 49 9.09 -6.45 -4.87
N VAL A 50 7.77 -6.57 -5.08
CA VAL A 50 6.87 -5.41 -5.27
C VAL A 50 6.84 -4.54 -4.03
N LEU A 51 6.76 -5.13 -2.83
CA LEU A 51 6.81 -4.38 -1.57
C LEU A 51 8.12 -3.59 -1.44
N THR A 52 9.24 -4.28 -1.68
CA THR A 52 10.58 -3.68 -1.58
C THR A 52 10.74 -2.52 -2.56
N PHE A 53 10.26 -2.70 -3.79
CA PHE A 53 10.32 -1.66 -4.81
C PHE A 53 9.38 -0.49 -4.50
N ALA A 54 8.16 -0.76 -4.03
CA ALA A 54 7.23 0.29 -3.62
C ALA A 54 7.81 1.14 -2.49
N ASP A 55 8.40 0.52 -1.47
CA ASP A 55 9.03 1.22 -0.34
C ASP A 55 10.23 2.06 -0.79
N TRP A 56 11.07 1.49 -1.67
CA TRP A 56 12.17 2.23 -2.26
C TRP A 56 11.65 3.43 -3.06
N LEU A 57 10.64 3.22 -3.92
CA LEU A 57 10.10 4.27 -4.78
C LEU A 57 9.48 5.42 -3.98
N ASP A 58 8.69 5.09 -2.96
CA ASP A 58 8.09 6.09 -2.06
C ASP A 58 9.18 6.82 -1.26
N GLY A 59 10.24 6.12 -0.87
CA GLY A 59 11.44 6.70 -0.27
C GLY A 59 12.11 7.73 -1.18
N GLU A 60 12.35 7.40 -2.45
CA GLU A 60 12.96 8.31 -3.42
C GLU A 60 12.09 9.54 -3.69
N LEU A 61 10.78 9.34 -3.83
CA LEU A 61 9.83 10.43 -4.14
C LEU A 61 9.54 11.32 -2.94
N SER A 62 9.73 10.82 -1.71
CA SER A 62 9.66 11.64 -0.49
C SER A 62 10.67 12.79 -0.45
N SER A 63 11.71 12.73 -1.29
CA SER A 63 12.69 13.81 -1.44
C SER A 63 12.15 15.02 -2.22
N LEU A 64 11.01 14.89 -2.91
CA LEU A 64 10.39 15.96 -3.69
C LEU A 64 9.56 16.89 -2.79
N ALA A 65 9.56 18.19 -3.11
CA ALA A 65 8.79 19.19 -2.38
C ALA A 65 7.28 18.95 -2.48
N ASP A 66 6.81 18.49 -3.63
CA ASP A 66 5.45 18.03 -3.90
C ASP A 66 5.52 17.02 -5.07
N GLU A 67 5.33 15.73 -4.76
CA GLU A 67 5.43 14.64 -5.74
C GLU A 67 4.56 14.90 -6.98
N SER A 68 3.25 15.10 -6.77
CA SER A 68 2.28 15.28 -7.86
C SER A 68 2.57 16.53 -8.69
N ALA A 69 2.92 17.63 -8.03
CA ALA A 69 3.20 18.89 -8.72
C ALA A 69 4.51 18.87 -9.49
N VAL A 70 5.52 18.11 -9.05
CA VAL A 70 6.79 17.95 -9.76
C VAL A 70 6.63 16.94 -10.90
N LEU A 71 6.08 15.76 -10.63
CA LEU A 71 6.01 14.65 -11.60
C LEU A 71 5.17 14.96 -12.84
N LYS A 72 4.18 15.86 -12.75
CA LYS A 72 3.38 16.31 -13.91
C LYS A 72 4.21 16.98 -15.02
N HIS A 73 5.42 17.43 -14.70
CA HIS A 73 6.35 18.04 -15.66
C HIS A 73 7.23 17.01 -16.38
N PHE A 74 7.13 15.73 -16.01
CA PHE A 74 7.90 14.63 -16.58
C PHE A 74 6.97 13.60 -17.23
N LYS A 75 7.54 12.69 -18.03
CA LYS A 75 6.80 11.56 -18.61
C LYS A 75 6.63 10.44 -17.59
N TRP A 76 6.09 10.77 -16.43
CA TRP A 76 5.92 9.85 -15.32
C TRP A 76 4.97 8.70 -15.71
N PRO A 77 5.36 7.42 -15.55
CA PRO A 77 4.51 6.27 -15.85
C PRO A 77 3.49 6.03 -14.73
N GLU A 78 2.62 7.03 -14.51
CA GLU A 78 1.65 7.10 -13.41
C GLU A 78 0.90 5.79 -13.20
N ARG A 79 0.28 5.25 -14.26
CA ARG A 79 -0.47 3.99 -14.18
C ARG A 79 0.33 2.81 -13.66
N LYS A 80 1.59 2.65 -14.09
CA LYS A 80 2.41 1.51 -13.65
C LYS A 80 2.86 1.71 -12.20
N ALA A 81 3.24 2.93 -11.83
CA ALA A 81 3.62 3.28 -10.47
C ALA A 81 2.45 3.08 -9.49
N ASP A 82 1.24 3.52 -9.87
CA ASP A 82 0.03 3.35 -9.05
C ASP A 82 -0.31 1.88 -8.87
N VAL A 83 -0.29 1.10 -9.95
CA VAL A 83 -0.54 -0.35 -9.90
C VAL A 83 0.45 -1.07 -8.97
N ILE A 84 1.73 -0.70 -8.98
CA ILE A 84 2.75 -1.24 -8.07
C ILE A 84 2.40 -0.91 -6.61
N ARG A 85 2.09 0.36 -6.32
CA ARG A 85 1.78 0.81 -4.96
C ARG A 85 0.48 0.24 -4.43
N GLU A 86 -0.56 0.20 -5.27
CA GLU A 86 -1.84 -0.43 -4.95
C GLU A 86 -1.65 -1.90 -4.61
N ALA A 87 -0.89 -2.66 -5.41
CA ALA A 87 -0.60 -4.06 -5.13
C ALA A 87 0.11 -4.24 -3.77
N ALA A 88 1.07 -3.38 -3.46
CA ALA A 88 1.76 -3.40 -2.19
C ALA A 88 0.83 -3.10 -1.00
N VAL A 89 -0.03 -2.10 -1.11
CA VAL A 89 -1.01 -1.71 -0.07
C VAL A 89 -2.02 -2.83 0.19
N GLU A 90 -2.56 -3.43 -0.88
CA GLU A 90 -3.56 -4.50 -0.77
C GLU A 90 -2.96 -5.76 -0.13
N TYR A 91 -1.76 -6.16 -0.54
CA TYR A 91 -1.08 -7.30 0.07
C TYR A 91 -0.75 -7.03 1.55
N ARG A 92 -0.23 -5.85 1.91
CA ARG A 92 0.04 -5.48 3.31
C ARG A 92 -1.21 -5.53 4.17
N SER A 93 -2.35 -5.07 3.64
CA SER A 93 -3.64 -5.12 4.34
C SER A 93 -4.06 -6.55 4.66
N LEU A 94 -3.88 -7.48 3.71
CA LEU A 94 -4.16 -8.90 3.92
C LEU A 94 -3.14 -9.56 4.86
N LYS A 95 -1.87 -9.16 4.78
CA LYS A 95 -0.82 -9.65 5.68
C LYS A 95 -1.07 -9.23 7.13
N LEU A 96 -1.56 -8.01 7.34
CA LEU A 96 -1.98 -7.54 8.66
C LEU A 96 -3.14 -8.38 9.21
N LEU A 97 -4.14 -8.69 8.38
CA LEU A 97 -5.26 -9.55 8.76
C LEU A 97 -4.78 -10.98 9.10
N GLU A 98 -3.90 -11.55 8.27
CA GLU A 98 -3.31 -12.86 8.54
C GLU A 98 -2.54 -12.88 9.86
N ASN A 99 -1.74 -11.85 10.14
CA ASN A 99 -1.04 -11.71 11.42
C ASN A 99 -2.00 -11.55 12.61
N GLU A 100 -3.08 -10.77 12.48
CA GLU A 100 -4.10 -10.62 13.53
C GLU A 100 -4.72 -11.97 13.88
N ILE A 101 -5.07 -12.77 12.86
CA ILE A 101 -5.63 -14.11 13.05
C ILE A 101 -4.57 -15.04 13.66
N SER A 102 -3.40 -15.16 13.05
CA SER A 102 -2.33 -16.08 13.49
C SER A 102 -1.80 -15.78 14.90
N SER A 103 -1.89 -14.53 15.37
CA SER A 103 -1.45 -14.12 16.72
C SER A 103 -2.54 -14.25 17.78
N TYR A 104 -3.80 -14.47 17.41
CA TYR A 104 -4.87 -14.64 18.37
C TYR A 104 -4.66 -15.91 19.21
N LYS A 105 -4.86 -15.74 20.51
CA LYS A 105 -4.79 -16.79 21.52
C LYS A 105 -5.98 -16.64 22.42
N ASP A 106 -6.57 -17.77 22.80
CA ASP A 106 -7.63 -17.76 23.78
C ASP A 106 -7.14 -17.23 25.12
N ASP A 107 -7.93 -16.29 25.62
CA ASP A 107 -7.71 -15.70 26.92
C ASP A 107 -8.63 -16.44 27.91
N TYR A 108 -8.07 -17.45 28.57
CA TYR A 108 -8.80 -18.24 29.56
C TYR A 108 -9.16 -17.44 30.82
N SER A 109 -8.66 -16.21 30.96
CA SER A 109 -8.98 -15.35 32.11
C SER A 109 -10.30 -14.59 31.96
N ILE A 110 -10.88 -14.55 30.75
CA ILE A 110 -12.14 -13.85 30.48
C ILE A 110 -13.34 -14.81 30.42
N PRO A 111 -14.57 -14.31 30.69
CA PRO A 111 -15.78 -15.12 30.53
C PRO A 111 -15.92 -15.68 29.10
N CYS A 112 -16.39 -16.92 29.00
CA CYS A 112 -16.58 -17.62 27.72
C CYS A 112 -17.37 -16.80 26.68
N GLY A 113 -18.43 -16.10 27.08
CA GLY A 113 -19.18 -15.22 26.18
C GLY A 113 -18.34 -14.08 25.57
N SER A 114 -17.37 -13.56 26.31
CA SER A 114 -16.43 -12.54 25.83
C SER A 114 -15.40 -13.13 24.87
N ALA A 115 -14.91 -14.34 25.13
CA ALA A 115 -14.01 -15.06 24.24
C ALA A 115 -14.70 -15.37 22.89
N LEU A 116 -15.92 -15.93 22.94
CA LEU A 116 -16.75 -16.20 21.77
C LEU A 116 -17.03 -14.94 20.94
N LYS A 117 -17.29 -13.80 21.59
CA LYS A 117 -17.47 -12.53 20.89
C LYS A 117 -16.20 -12.10 20.14
N LYS A 118 -15.02 -12.27 20.74
CA LYS A 118 -13.74 -11.98 20.07
C LYS A 118 -13.52 -12.89 18.86
N MET A 119 -13.76 -14.20 19.01
CA MET A 119 -13.68 -15.16 17.90
C MET A 119 -14.64 -14.78 16.75
N ALA A 120 -15.89 -14.46 17.06
CA ALA A 120 -16.87 -14.06 16.06
C ALA A 120 -16.46 -12.78 15.29
N VAL A 121 -15.83 -11.81 15.98
CA VAL A 121 -15.27 -10.61 15.33
C VAL A 121 -14.15 -10.96 14.37
N LEU A 122 -13.23 -11.85 14.75
CA LEU A 122 -12.14 -12.30 13.88
C LEU A 122 -12.66 -13.07 12.67
N LEU A 123 -13.64 -13.96 12.87
CA LEU A 123 -14.28 -14.69 11.77
C LEU A 123 -14.90 -13.72 10.75
N ASN A 124 -15.73 -12.77 11.22
CA ASN A 124 -16.36 -11.77 10.35
C ASN A 124 -15.32 -10.92 9.60
N LYS A 125 -14.23 -10.52 10.27
CA LYS A 125 -13.12 -9.79 9.63
C LYS A 125 -12.45 -10.62 8.54
N SER A 126 -12.21 -11.90 8.81
CA SER A 126 -11.57 -12.82 7.87
C SER A 126 -12.42 -13.04 6.61
N GLU A 127 -13.73 -13.28 6.78
CA GLU A 127 -14.68 -13.42 5.68
C GLU A 127 -14.75 -12.13 4.84
N GLY A 128 -14.83 -10.97 5.50
CA GLY A 128 -14.81 -9.67 4.84
C GLY A 128 -13.52 -9.43 4.06
N GLY A 129 -12.37 -9.85 4.58
CA GLY A 129 -11.07 -9.79 3.90
C GLY A 129 -11.01 -10.66 2.66
N ILE A 130 -11.48 -11.91 2.74
CA ILE A 130 -11.55 -12.84 1.61
C ILE A 130 -12.48 -12.30 0.52
N GLN A 131 -13.68 -11.82 0.88
CA GLN A 131 -14.61 -11.23 -0.07
C GLN A 131 -14.04 -9.97 -0.74
N ARG A 132 -13.27 -9.15 -0.01
CA ARG A 132 -12.58 -8.00 -0.59
C ARG A 132 -11.53 -8.44 -1.60
N LEU A 133 -10.74 -9.46 -1.27
CA LEU A 133 -9.74 -10.01 -2.19
C LEU A 133 -10.39 -10.58 -3.45
N ASP A 134 -11.53 -11.25 -3.36
CA ASP A 134 -12.22 -11.76 -4.56
C ASP A 134 -12.71 -10.63 -5.47
N LYS A 135 -13.23 -9.55 -4.88
CA LYS A 135 -13.60 -8.34 -5.65
C LYS A 135 -12.38 -7.69 -6.28
N LEU A 136 -11.29 -7.54 -5.53
CA LEU A 136 -10.02 -6.99 -6.01
C LEU A 136 -9.50 -7.83 -7.17
N ARG A 137 -9.40 -9.15 -7.00
CA ARG A 137 -8.98 -10.11 -8.02
C ARG A 137 -9.76 -9.92 -9.31
N ASN A 138 -11.09 -9.85 -9.23
CA ASN A 138 -11.92 -9.63 -10.42
C ASN A 138 -11.70 -8.25 -11.07
N ALA A 139 -11.39 -7.22 -10.29
CA ALA A 139 -11.20 -5.86 -10.78
C ALA A 139 -9.82 -5.65 -11.43
N VAL A 140 -8.74 -6.16 -10.82
CA VAL A 140 -7.36 -5.75 -11.17
C VAL A 140 -6.52 -6.85 -11.80
N MET A 141 -6.95 -8.12 -11.81
CA MET A 141 -6.13 -9.25 -12.29
C MET A 141 -5.55 -9.03 -13.69
N ARG A 142 -6.36 -8.58 -14.65
CA ARG A 142 -5.86 -8.29 -16.01
C ARG A 142 -4.84 -7.16 -16.02
N CYS A 143 -5.13 -6.08 -15.28
CA CYS A 143 -4.22 -4.93 -15.18
C CYS A 143 -2.86 -5.35 -14.59
N TYR A 144 -2.88 -6.16 -13.53
CA TYR A 144 -1.66 -6.68 -12.91
C TYR A 144 -0.88 -7.56 -13.88
N GLN A 145 -1.55 -8.43 -14.63
CA GLN A 145 -0.90 -9.25 -15.67
C GLN A 145 -0.27 -8.39 -16.78
N ASP A 146 -0.99 -7.38 -17.27
CA ASP A 146 -0.49 -6.47 -18.31
C ASP A 146 0.78 -5.72 -17.85
N TRP A 147 0.83 -5.34 -16.57
CA TRP A 147 1.99 -4.68 -15.95
C TRP A 147 3.02 -5.61 -15.33
N LYS A 148 2.85 -6.93 -15.49
CA LYS A 148 3.72 -7.97 -14.91
C LYS A 148 3.86 -7.89 -13.39
N ILE A 149 2.81 -7.49 -12.71
CA ILE A 149 2.70 -7.59 -11.25
C ILE A 149 2.37 -9.05 -10.90
N PRO A 150 3.10 -9.69 -9.98
CA PRO A 150 2.82 -11.04 -9.52
C PRO A 150 1.43 -11.14 -8.91
N THR A 151 0.69 -12.18 -9.31
CA THR A 151 -0.71 -12.39 -8.89
C THR A 151 -0.90 -13.68 -8.09
N ASP A 152 0.15 -14.48 -7.89
CA ASP A 152 0.08 -15.76 -7.19
C ASP A 152 -0.41 -15.62 -5.75
N TRP A 153 -0.08 -14.51 -5.08
CA TRP A 153 -0.56 -14.19 -3.73
C TRP A 153 -2.08 -14.01 -3.65
N MET A 154 -2.72 -13.64 -4.77
CA MET A 154 -4.16 -13.45 -4.88
C MET A 154 -4.92 -14.76 -5.09
N LEU A 155 -4.24 -15.85 -5.47
CA LEU A 155 -4.87 -17.14 -5.68
C LEU A 155 -5.32 -17.76 -4.36
N ASP A 156 -6.21 -18.76 -4.45
CA ASP A 156 -6.72 -19.46 -3.27
C ASP A 156 -5.61 -20.23 -2.52
N SER A 157 -4.55 -20.64 -3.24
CA SER A 157 -3.32 -21.20 -2.70
C SER A 157 -2.37 -20.15 -2.08
N GLY A 158 -2.65 -18.86 -2.29
CA GLY A 158 -1.89 -17.73 -1.78
C GLY A 158 -2.25 -17.40 -0.33
N ILE A 159 -2.40 -16.11 -0.02
CA ILE A 159 -2.62 -15.66 1.37
C ILE A 159 -3.94 -16.16 1.98
N VAL A 160 -4.94 -16.44 1.14
CA VAL A 160 -6.23 -17.02 1.56
C VAL A 160 -6.05 -18.38 2.23
N SER A 161 -5.15 -19.23 1.73
CA SER A 161 -4.89 -20.54 2.33
C SER A 161 -4.37 -20.40 3.76
N LYS A 162 -3.46 -19.44 4.00
CA LYS A 162 -2.89 -19.15 5.33
C LYS A 162 -3.98 -18.68 6.30
N VAL A 163 -4.82 -17.73 5.87
CA VAL A 163 -5.97 -17.25 6.65
C VAL A 163 -6.91 -18.38 7.03
N ARG A 164 -7.27 -19.27 6.07
CA ARG A 164 -8.15 -20.41 6.32
C ARG A 164 -7.54 -21.42 7.29
N ILE A 165 -6.24 -21.72 7.17
CA ILE A 165 -5.53 -22.63 8.08
C ILE A 165 -5.48 -22.06 9.50
N SER A 166 -5.14 -20.78 9.66
CA SER A 166 -5.08 -20.14 10.98
C SER A 166 -6.45 -20.12 11.68
N LEU A 167 -7.54 -19.90 10.94
CA LEU A 167 -8.90 -20.02 11.47
C LEU A 167 -9.25 -21.45 11.89
N PHE A 168 -8.87 -22.45 11.10
CA PHE A 168 -9.14 -23.85 11.43
C PHE A 168 -8.42 -24.27 12.71
N ILE A 169 -7.16 -23.87 12.89
CA ILE A 169 -6.39 -24.15 14.11
C ILE A 169 -7.08 -23.53 15.34
N GLN A 170 -7.63 -22.31 15.20
CA GLN A 170 -8.34 -21.65 16.30
C GLN A 170 -9.72 -22.21 16.60
N GLY A 171 -10.40 -22.82 15.63
CA GLY A 171 -11.68 -23.49 15.86
C GLY A 171 -11.56 -24.87 16.51
N VAL A 172 -10.34 -25.42 16.60
CA VAL A 172 -10.05 -26.75 17.18
C VAL A 172 -9.43 -26.67 18.59
N GLN A 173 -8.96 -25.49 19.02
CA GLN A 173 -8.49 -25.23 20.39
C GLN A 173 -9.66 -24.90 21.33
#